data_AF-A0A1X0RMN8-F1
#
_entry.id   AF-A0A1X0RMN8-F1
#
_cell.length_a   1.000
_cell.length_b   1.000
_cell.length_c   1.000
_cell.angle_alpha   90.00
_cell.angle_beta   90.00
_cell.angle_gamma   90.00
#
_symmetry.space_group_name_H-M   'P 1'
#
loop_
_entity.id
_entity.type
_entity.pdbx_description
1 polymer ?
#
loop_
_entity_poly.entity_id
_entity_poly.type
_entity_poly.pdbx_seq_one_letter_code
_entity_poly.pdbx_strand_id
1 'polypeptide(L)'
;MAFTPWFRLLHDCIPTAALQHAWNHSVAASPLCRLYQQNTESSFHLFISCSLKLNFWFSIFERYSLLGKLLTAGEIWSVLISFVPVDKQAIADTDALCFFGAGISRVWKCH
;
A
#
# COMPACT_ATOMS: atom_id res chain seq x y z
N MET A 1 -18.33 -2.94 5.06
CA MET A 1 -17.26 -2.59 6.02
C MET A 1 -16.83 -1.17 5.73
N ALA A 2 -16.87 -0.28 6.73
CA ALA A 2 -16.34 1.07 6.55
C ALA A 2 -14.82 0.97 6.64
N PHE A 3 -14.14 1.04 5.49
CA PHE A 3 -12.73 1.42 5.48
C PHE A 3 -12.59 2.70 6.28
N THR A 4 -11.61 2.75 7.19
CA THR A 4 -11.52 3.78 8.23
C THR A 4 -11.65 5.19 7.64
N PRO A 5 -12.15 6.20 8.39
CA PRO A 5 -12.19 7.58 7.92
C PRO A 5 -10.86 8.07 7.33
N TRP A 6 -9.74 7.59 7.90
CA TRP A 6 -8.38 7.79 7.37
C TRP A 6 -8.19 7.25 5.95
N PHE A 7 -8.68 6.05 5.67
CA PHE A 7 -8.60 5.46 4.33
C PHE A 7 -9.38 6.30 3.30
N ARG A 8 -10.58 6.77 3.63
CA ARG A 8 -11.38 7.63 2.74
C ARG A 8 -10.75 9.00 2.51
N LEU A 9 -10.15 9.61 3.54
CA LEU A 9 -9.45 10.89 3.43
C LEU A 9 -8.20 10.79 2.54
N LEU A 10 -7.54 9.64 2.53
CA LEU A 10 -6.36 9.42 1.69
C LEU A 10 -6.74 9.01 0.26
N HIS A 11 -7.76 8.18 0.06
CA HIS A 11 -7.97 7.47 -1.22
C HIS A 11 -8.12 8.38 -2.44
N ASP A 12 -8.79 9.53 -2.30
CA ASP A 12 -9.02 10.48 -3.41
C ASP A 12 -8.05 11.68 -3.40
N CYS A 13 -7.14 11.73 -2.43
CA CYS A 13 -6.16 12.82 -2.28
C CYS A 13 -4.70 12.34 -2.26
N ILE A 14 -4.46 11.03 -2.39
CA ILE A 14 -3.11 10.49 -2.55
C ILE A 14 -2.59 10.94 -3.92
N PRO A 15 -1.50 11.71 -3.99
CA PRO A 15 -0.98 12.25 -5.23
C PRO A 15 -0.17 11.18 -5.97
N THR A 16 -0.84 10.12 -6.44
CA THR A 16 -0.23 9.10 -7.30
C THR A 16 0.26 9.74 -8.59
N ALA A 17 1.21 9.11 -9.30
CA ALA A 17 1.67 9.61 -10.59
C ALA A 17 0.51 9.78 -11.58
N ALA A 18 -0.47 8.87 -11.58
CA ALA A 18 -1.67 9.00 -12.41
C ALA A 18 -2.51 10.23 -12.06
N LEU A 19 -2.75 10.48 -10.77
CA LEU A 19 -3.54 11.63 -10.32
C LEU A 19 -2.80 12.94 -10.59
N GLN A 20 -1.50 13.00 -10.32
CA GLN A 20 -0.67 14.17 -10.60
C GLN A 20 -0.59 14.47 -12.09
N HIS A 21 -0.47 13.45 -12.94
CA HIS A 21 -0.47 13.63 -14.39
C HIS A 21 -1.80 14.20 -14.86
N ALA A 22 -2.92 13.64 -14.37
CA ALA A 22 -4.25 14.12 -14.70
C ALA A 22 -4.52 15.56 -14.24
N TRP A 23 -3.97 15.97 -13.09
CA TRP A 23 -4.14 17.34 -12.57
C TRP A 23 -3.21 18.35 -13.23
N ASN A 24 -1.94 17.98 -13.44
CA ASN A 24 -0.96 18.86 -14.05
C ASN A 24 0.17 18.08 -14.75
N HIS A 25 0.06 18.00 -16.07
CA HIS A 25 1.06 17.38 -16.95
C HIS A 25 2.45 18.03 -16.85
N SER A 26 2.56 19.29 -16.41
CA SER A 26 3.87 19.95 -16.23
C SER A 26 4.61 19.47 -14.97
N VAL A 27 3.90 18.91 -13.99
CA VAL A 27 4.45 18.43 -12.72
C VAL A 27 4.74 16.93 -12.78
N ALA A 28 3.90 16.17 -13.48
CA ALA A 28 4.12 14.74 -13.73
C ALA A 28 4.05 14.45 -15.23
N ALA A 29 5.20 14.13 -15.82
CA ALA A 29 5.31 13.86 -17.26
C ALA A 29 4.60 12.56 -17.70
N SER A 30 4.34 11.63 -16.76
CA SER A 30 3.75 10.33 -17.06
C SER A 30 2.85 9.85 -15.91
N PRO A 31 1.73 9.16 -16.20
CA PRO A 31 0.88 8.55 -15.19
C PRO A 31 1.41 7.21 -14.65
N LEU A 32 2.57 6.75 -15.17
CA LEU A 32 3.14 5.44 -14.88
C LEU A 32 3.88 5.43 -13.54
N CYS A 33 3.99 4.23 -12.96
CA CYS A 33 4.76 3.95 -11.76
C CYS A 33 6.18 4.51 -11.87
N ARG A 34 6.61 5.27 -10.87
CA ARG A 34 7.95 5.90 -10.90
C ARG A 34 9.09 4.89 -10.85
N LEU A 35 8.85 3.72 -10.28
CA LEU A 35 9.88 2.67 -10.12
C LEU A 35 10.01 1.76 -11.37
N TYR A 36 8.89 1.40 -11.98
CA TYR A 36 8.85 0.37 -13.03
C TYR A 36 8.48 0.93 -14.41
N GLN A 37 7.82 2.10 -14.46
CA GLN A 37 7.40 2.82 -15.68
C GLN A 37 6.63 1.98 -16.72
N GLN A 38 5.92 0.93 -16.29
CA GLN A 38 5.12 0.08 -17.17
C GLN A 38 3.62 0.16 -16.90
N ASN A 39 3.24 0.29 -15.64
CA ASN A 39 1.83 0.30 -15.21
C ASN A 39 1.45 1.68 -14.70
N THR A 40 0.22 2.12 -14.98
CA THR A 40 -0.37 3.33 -14.41
C THR A 40 -0.39 3.24 -12.89
N GLU A 41 0.06 4.29 -12.22
CA GLU A 41 0.18 4.30 -10.77
C GLU A 41 -1.16 4.70 -10.11
N SER A 42 -1.95 3.69 -9.74
CA SER A 42 -3.09 3.85 -8.83
C SER A 42 -2.63 3.79 -7.37
N SER A 43 -3.51 4.09 -6.41
CA SER A 43 -3.21 3.93 -4.97
C SER A 43 -2.77 2.50 -4.64
N PHE A 44 -3.43 1.51 -5.23
CA PHE A 44 -3.03 0.10 -5.08
C PHE A 44 -1.65 -0.19 -5.67
N HIS A 45 -1.27 0.45 -6.77
CA HIS A 45 0.06 0.28 -7.37
C HIS A 45 1.16 1.07 -6.66
N LEU A 46 0.81 2.24 -6.13
CA LEU A 46 1.66 3.06 -5.28
C LEU A 46 2.07 2.30 -4.03
N PHE A 47 1.14 1.57 -3.40
CA PHE A 47 1.43 0.88 -2.15
C PHE A 47 1.82 -0.58 -2.32
N ILE A 48 1.18 -1.34 -3.21
CA ILE A 48 1.26 -2.81 -3.22
C ILE A 48 1.73 -3.39 -4.55
N SER A 49 0.98 -3.19 -5.64
CA SER A 49 1.08 -4.07 -6.82
C SER A 49 2.30 -3.86 -7.71
N CYS A 50 3.16 -2.90 -7.36
CA CYS A 50 4.51 -2.81 -7.92
C CYS A 50 5.36 -3.97 -7.38
N SER A 51 6.02 -4.75 -8.24
CA SER A 51 6.79 -5.95 -7.85
C SER A 51 7.80 -5.70 -6.72
N LEU A 52 8.52 -4.57 -6.78
CA LEU A 52 9.47 -4.16 -5.74
C LEU A 52 8.79 -3.94 -4.38
N LYS A 53 7.60 -3.31 -4.39
CA LYS A 53 6.82 -3.03 -3.18
C LYS A 53 6.15 -4.29 -2.65
N LEU A 54 5.65 -5.13 -3.55
CA LEU A 54 5.06 -6.41 -3.21
C LEU A 54 6.08 -7.32 -2.50
N ASN A 55 7.31 -7.40 -3.03
CA ASN A 55 8.41 -8.14 -2.38
C ASN A 55 8.76 -7.56 -1.01
N PHE A 56 8.81 -6.23 -0.89
CA PHE A 56 9.01 -5.55 0.39
C PHE A 56 7.94 -5.94 1.43
N TRP A 57 6.67 -5.94 1.02
CA TRP A 57 5.57 -6.36 1.89
C TRP A 57 5.65 -7.84 2.23
N PHE A 58 5.99 -8.71 1.28
CA PHE A 58 6.20 -10.12 1.59
C PHE A 58 7.23 -10.33 2.70
N SER A 59 8.36 -9.62 2.65
CA SER A 59 9.38 -9.70 3.70
C SER A 59 8.87 -9.22 5.08
N ILE A 60 8.00 -8.21 5.11
CA ILE A 60 7.36 -7.76 6.37
C ILE A 60 6.41 -8.84 6.90
N PHE A 61 5.51 -9.34 6.05
CA PHE A 61 4.49 -10.31 6.47
C PHE A 61 5.09 -11.68 6.84
N GLU A 62 6.16 -12.11 6.16
CA GLU A 62 6.94 -13.29 6.50
C GLU A 62 7.59 -13.15 7.88
N ARG A 63 8.26 -12.01 8.13
CA ARG A 63 8.96 -11.75 9.40
C ARG A 63 8.05 -11.77 10.63
N TYR A 64 6.82 -11.27 10.49
CA TYR A 64 5.89 -11.19 11.63
C TYR A 64 4.95 -12.39 11.72
N SER A 65 5.15 -13.44 10.90
CA SER A 65 4.36 -14.68 10.94
C SER A 65 2.84 -14.43 10.96
N LEU A 66 2.41 -13.31 10.38
CA LEU A 66 1.07 -12.77 10.66
C LEU A 66 -0.05 -13.69 10.20
N LEU A 67 0.20 -14.59 9.24
CA LEU A 67 -0.85 -15.40 8.62
C LEU A 67 -0.49 -16.85 8.27
N GLY A 68 0.71 -17.37 8.56
CA GLY A 68 1.09 -18.77 8.27
C GLY A 68 0.87 -19.24 6.81
N LYS A 69 0.56 -18.31 5.90
CA LYS A 69 0.07 -18.50 4.54
C LYS A 69 0.62 -17.38 3.67
N LEU A 70 0.97 -17.71 2.44
CA LEU A 70 1.34 -16.74 1.42
C LEU A 70 0.13 -15.86 1.09
N LEU A 71 0.26 -14.56 1.30
CA LEU A 71 -0.80 -13.60 0.98
C LEU A 71 -0.77 -13.21 -0.48
N THR A 72 -1.93 -12.92 -1.03
CA THR A 72 -2.04 -12.22 -2.31
C THR A 72 -1.86 -10.70 -2.09
N ALA A 73 -1.53 -9.98 -3.16
CA ALA A 73 -1.47 -8.52 -3.14
C ALA A 73 -2.80 -7.89 -2.63
N GLY A 74 -3.95 -8.48 -2.98
CA GLY A 74 -5.25 -8.03 -2.51
C GLY A 74 -5.46 -8.24 -1.01
N GLU A 75 -5.02 -9.37 -0.48
CA GLU A 75 -5.07 -9.66 0.97
C GLU A 75 -4.14 -8.72 1.75
N ILE A 76 -2.91 -8.49 1.28
CA ILE A 76 -1.97 -7.53 1.88
C ILE A 76 -2.60 -6.13 1.91
N TRP A 77 -3.17 -5.68 0.78
CA TRP A 77 -3.86 -4.40 0.69
C TRP A 77 -4.99 -4.32 1.71
N SER A 78 -5.83 -5.34 1.80
CA SER A 78 -6.92 -5.41 2.77
C SER A 78 -6.42 -5.27 4.21
N VAL A 79 -5.30 -5.91 4.57
CA VAL A 79 -4.71 -5.78 5.90
C VAL A 79 -4.23 -4.35 6.15
N LEU A 80 -3.54 -3.72 5.20
CA LEU A 80 -3.01 -2.35 5.38
C LEU A 80 -4.11 -1.29 5.54
N ILE A 81 -5.27 -1.49 4.92
CA ILE A 81 -6.36 -0.49 4.89
C ILE A 81 -7.39 -0.70 6.00
N SER A 82 -7.51 -1.94 6.50
CA SER A 82 -8.42 -2.28 7.58
C SER A 82 -7.71 -2.39 8.93
N PHE A 83 -6.39 -2.61 8.95
CA PHE A 83 -5.61 -3.02 10.12
C PHE A 83 -6.14 -4.29 10.81
N VAL A 84 -6.93 -5.09 10.10
CA VAL A 84 -7.47 -6.37 10.57
C VAL A 84 -6.79 -7.49 9.78
N PRO A 85 -6.17 -8.48 10.46
CA PRO A 85 -5.66 -9.69 9.82
C PRO A 85 -6.77 -10.42 9.05
N VAL A 86 -6.39 -11.11 7.97
CA VAL A 86 -7.33 -11.85 7.10
C VAL A 86 -8.22 -12.82 7.88
N ASP A 87 -7.71 -13.34 9.00
CA ASP A 87 -8.34 -14.41 9.79
C ASP A 87 -9.34 -13.87 10.84
N LYS A 88 -9.57 -12.54 10.92
CA LYS A 88 -10.58 -11.86 11.75
C LYS A 88 -10.57 -12.15 13.27
N GLN A 89 -9.70 -13.00 13.78
CA GLN A 89 -9.68 -13.41 15.19
C GLN A 89 -8.63 -12.71 16.06
N ALA A 90 -7.64 -12.05 15.48
CA ALA A 90 -6.62 -11.31 16.22
C ALA A 90 -6.64 -9.83 15.82
N ILE A 91 -6.64 -8.93 16.80
CA ILE A 91 -6.26 -7.54 16.56
C ILE A 91 -4.76 -7.55 16.27
N ALA A 92 -4.32 -6.86 15.21
CA ALA A 92 -2.89 -6.72 14.96
C ALA A 92 -2.24 -6.06 16.18
N ASP A 93 -1.24 -6.73 16.78
CA ASP A 93 -0.50 -6.17 17.91
C ASP A 93 0.14 -4.83 17.52
N THR A 94 0.36 -3.97 18.52
CA THR A 94 0.91 -2.62 18.37
C THR A 94 2.21 -2.63 17.57
N ASP A 95 3.07 -3.62 17.80
CA ASP A 95 4.31 -3.78 17.06
C ASP A 95 4.07 -3.98 15.56
N ALA A 96 3.13 -4.86 15.19
CA ALA A 96 2.77 -5.09 13.79
C ALA A 96 2.19 -3.83 13.13
N LEU A 97 1.36 -3.07 13.85
CA LEU A 97 0.83 -1.79 13.39
C LEU A 97 1.95 -0.75 13.18
N CYS A 98 2.93 -0.68 14.09
CA CYS A 98 4.10 0.17 13.93
C CYS A 98 4.91 -0.20 12.68
N PHE A 99 5.08 -1.50 12.39
CA PHE A 99 5.74 -1.94 11.16
C PHE A 99 4.97 -1.59 9.90
N PHE A 100 3.64 -1.73 9.90
CA PHE A 100 2.82 -1.29 8.78
C PHE A 100 2.94 0.21 8.55
N GLY A 101 2.86 1.02 9.61
CA GLY A 101 3.04 2.47 9.54
C GLY A 101 4.43 2.86 9.00
N ALA A 102 5.49 2.23 9.51
CA ALA A 102 6.85 2.45 9.04
C ALA A 102 7.02 2.04 7.56
N GLY A 103 6.43 0.91 7.16
CA GLY A 103 6.44 0.43 5.78
C GLY A 103 5.71 1.37 4.82
N ILE A 104 4.52 1.83 5.19
CA ILE A 104 3.76 2.83 4.44
C ILE A 104 4.58 4.12 4.30
N SER A 105 5.19 4.60 5.40
CA SER A 105 6.05 5.79 5.36
C SER A 105 7.26 5.61 4.44
N ARG A 106 7.88 4.42 4.44
CA ARG A 106 9.01 4.12 3.55
C ARG A 106 8.58 4.10 2.10
N VAL A 107 7.47 3.44 1.78
CA VAL A 107 6.90 3.42 0.42
C VAL A 107 6.60 4.84 -0.03
N TRP A 108 6.01 5.67 0.84
CA TRP A 108 5.70 7.07 0.55
C TRP A 108 6.94 7.92 0.28
N LYS A 109 8.05 7.71 1.02
CA LYS A 109 9.31 8.44 0.78
C LYS A 109 10.02 8.05 -0.51
N CYS A 110 9.76 6.84 -1.01
CA CYS A 110 10.30 6.34 -2.26
C CYS A 110 9.41 6.69 -3.47
N HIS A 111 8.26 7.32 -3.23
CA HIS A 111 7.41 7.93 -4.25
C HIS A 111 7.92 9.32 -4.56
#